data_AF-A0A7S4CQ08-F1
#
_entry.id   AF-A0A7S4CQ08-F1
#
_cell.length_a   1.000
_cell.length_b   1.000
_cell.length_c   1.000
_cell.angle_alpha   90.00
_cell.angle_beta   90.00
_cell.angle_gamma   90.00
#
_symmetry.space_group_name_H-M   'P 1'
#
loop_
_entity.id
_entity.type
_entity.pdbx_description
1 polymer ?
#
loop_
_entity_poly.entity_id
_entity_poly.type
_entity_poly.pdbx_seq_one_letter_code
_entity_poly.pdbx_strand_id
1 'polypeptide(L)'
;IMQSTVLAELMELQNASEDEECFGNWFAATTAAKIYSHYVQLDQDRNGMLNQQEMYNYNDGSFTRLFIQRVFEVSQTYAGEMDYKKYIEFVLAIENPSSKPAFDFFWKILDVQNDGFLTPFIIKMFYREVQAKLSENGIEPVKLEDVVVEVFDMINPSIALTVYRKDLERCKNRDTIISMLVDYKAFWRYDNRESLASQQAAQQAQQQQQQVSQQFNYHNISSEIDDALA
;
A
#
# COMPACT_ATOMS: atom_id res chain seq x y z
N ILE A 1 -8.80 -31.37 43.48
CA ILE A 1 -9.47 -30.16 42.96
C ILE A 1 -9.51 -30.35 41.45
N MET A 2 -10.68 -30.69 40.89
CA MET A 2 -10.81 -30.93 39.45
C MET A 2 -10.69 -29.57 38.76
N GLN A 3 -9.54 -29.30 38.13
CA GLN A 3 -9.45 -28.19 37.19
C GLN A 3 -10.38 -28.54 36.03
N SER A 4 -11.47 -27.77 35.92
CA SER A 4 -12.45 -27.93 34.86
C SER A 4 -11.72 -27.79 33.53
N THR A 5 -11.75 -28.83 32.71
CA THR A 5 -11.16 -28.84 31.36
C THR A 5 -11.77 -27.74 30.50
N VAL A 6 -13.03 -27.37 30.77
CA VAL A 6 -13.70 -26.23 30.14
C VAL A 6 -13.06 -24.91 30.56
N LEU A 7 -12.65 -24.75 31.82
CA LEU A 7 -11.95 -23.54 32.29
C LEU A 7 -10.53 -23.46 31.73
N ALA A 8 -9.87 -24.60 31.54
CA ALA A 8 -8.57 -24.68 30.88
C ALA A 8 -8.69 -24.36 29.38
N GLU A 9 -9.66 -24.94 28.67
CA GLU A 9 -9.96 -24.61 27.27
C GLU A 9 -10.39 -23.15 27.10
N LEU A 10 -11.15 -22.58 28.05
CA LEU A 10 -11.61 -21.19 27.99
C LEU A 10 -10.49 -20.20 28.35
N MET A 11 -9.56 -20.58 29.26
CA MET A 11 -8.31 -19.85 29.48
C MET A 11 -7.34 -20.00 28.31
N GLU A 12 -7.28 -21.15 27.65
CA GLU A 12 -6.51 -21.35 26.42
C GLU A 12 -7.11 -20.56 25.27
N LEU A 13 -8.43 -20.41 25.15
CA LEU A 13 -9.05 -19.52 24.16
C LEU A 13 -8.87 -18.03 24.48
N GLN A 14 -8.75 -17.67 25.76
CA GLN A 14 -8.46 -16.30 26.19
C GLN A 14 -6.96 -15.96 26.04
N ASN A 15 -6.08 -16.95 26.20
CA ASN A 15 -4.62 -16.79 26.10
C ASN A 15 -4.07 -17.17 24.71
N ALA A 16 -4.83 -17.90 23.89
CA ALA A 16 -4.59 -18.07 22.47
C ALA A 16 -4.93 -16.73 21.81
N SER A 17 -3.86 -15.94 21.67
CA SER A 17 -3.72 -14.83 20.74
C SER A 17 -4.60 -13.60 20.96
N GLU A 18 -4.30 -12.82 22.00
CA GLU A 18 -4.31 -11.35 21.82
C GLU A 18 -3.16 -10.90 20.89
N ASP A 19 -2.17 -11.77 20.64
CA ASP A 19 -0.94 -11.50 19.89
C ASP A 19 -0.83 -12.14 18.49
N GLU A 20 -1.75 -13.03 18.09
CA GLU A 20 -1.81 -13.56 16.72
C GLU A 20 -2.93 -12.84 15.93
N GLU A 21 -2.49 -12.05 14.95
CA GLU A 21 -3.31 -11.55 13.83
C GLU A 21 -4.35 -10.44 14.11
N CYS A 22 -3.94 -9.37 14.79
CA CYS A 22 -4.56 -8.04 14.56
C CYS A 22 -4.03 -7.33 13.29
N PHE A 23 -3.15 -7.97 12.51
CA PHE A 23 -2.67 -7.48 11.21
C PHE A 23 -3.78 -7.61 10.15
N GLY A 24 -4.79 -6.74 10.22
CA GLY A 24 -5.86 -6.68 9.21
C GLY A 24 -7.24 -6.33 9.75
N ASN A 25 -7.46 -6.37 11.07
CA ASN A 25 -8.74 -5.95 11.64
C ASN A 25 -8.81 -4.42 11.74
N TRP A 26 -9.44 -3.78 10.75
CA TRP A 26 -9.66 -2.33 10.74
C TRP A 26 -10.60 -1.85 11.86
N PHE A 27 -11.42 -2.75 12.40
CA PHE A 27 -12.32 -2.46 13.52
C PHE A 27 -11.67 -2.65 14.89
N ALA A 28 -10.41 -3.12 14.94
CA ALA A 28 -9.68 -3.21 16.19
C ALA A 28 -9.41 -1.82 16.78
N ALA A 29 -9.55 -1.69 18.09
CA ALA A 29 -9.29 -0.45 18.81
C ALA A 29 -7.85 0.05 18.59
N THR A 30 -6.89 -0.87 18.42
CA THR A 30 -5.48 -0.55 18.14
C THR A 30 -5.30 0.09 16.77
N THR A 31 -5.98 -0.41 15.74
CA THR A 31 -5.96 0.17 14.38
C THR A 31 -6.63 1.55 14.37
N ALA A 32 -7.81 1.66 14.97
CA ALA A 32 -8.52 2.94 15.12
C ALA A 32 -7.67 3.99 15.86
N ALA A 33 -7.01 3.60 16.95
CA ALA A 33 -6.12 4.47 17.71
C ALA A 33 -4.92 4.92 16.86
N LYS A 34 -4.29 4.03 16.08
CA LYS A 34 -3.18 4.38 15.19
C LYS A 34 -3.58 5.43 14.16
N ILE A 35 -4.73 5.27 13.51
CA ILE A 35 -5.21 6.22 12.49
C ILE A 35 -5.52 7.58 13.11
N TYR A 36 -6.18 7.59 14.27
CA TYR A 36 -6.45 8.83 15.00
C TYR A 36 -5.16 9.53 15.46
N SER A 37 -4.19 8.77 15.99
CA SER A 37 -2.88 9.32 16.36
C SER A 37 -2.16 9.92 15.15
N HIS A 38 -2.24 9.29 13.98
CA HIS A 38 -1.65 9.84 12.76
C HIS A 38 -2.35 11.13 12.32
N TYR A 39 -3.68 11.20 12.39
CA TYR A 39 -4.44 12.42 12.13
C TYR A 39 -3.98 13.59 13.03
N VAL A 40 -3.89 13.35 14.34
CA VAL A 40 -3.45 14.36 15.31
C VAL A 40 -1.99 14.77 15.12
N GLN A 41 -1.14 13.88 14.59
CA GLN A 41 0.25 14.22 14.27
C GLN A 41 0.37 15.10 13.02
N LEU A 42 -0.55 14.95 12.07
CA LEU A 42 -0.58 15.76 10.86
C LEU A 42 -1.14 17.17 11.12
N ASP A 43 -2.12 17.29 12.03
CA ASP A 43 -2.73 18.56 12.45
C ASP A 43 -1.74 19.39 13.31
N GLN A 44 -0.99 20.28 12.66
CA GLN A 44 0.08 21.06 13.29
C GLN A 44 -0.46 22.24 14.08
N ASP A 45 -1.52 22.88 13.57
CA ASP A 45 -2.15 24.03 14.22
C ASP A 45 -3.18 23.64 15.29
N ARG A 46 -3.51 22.35 15.37
CA ARG A 46 -4.44 21.73 16.33
C ARG A 46 -5.85 22.30 16.23
N ASN A 47 -6.26 22.69 15.02
CA ASN A 47 -7.59 23.22 14.77
C ASN A 47 -8.66 22.13 14.61
N GLY A 48 -8.24 20.85 14.53
CA GLY A 48 -9.11 19.69 14.40
C GLY A 48 -9.50 19.33 12.96
N MET A 49 -8.95 20.03 11.97
CA MET A 49 -9.05 19.78 10.53
C MET A 49 -7.65 19.69 9.92
N LEU A 50 -7.55 19.18 8.69
CA LEU A 50 -6.28 19.08 7.97
C LEU A 50 -6.29 19.96 6.73
N ASN A 51 -5.31 20.85 6.62
CA ASN A 51 -5.09 21.62 5.40
C ASN A 51 -4.23 20.84 4.38
N GLN A 52 -4.13 21.35 3.15
CA GLN A 52 -3.35 20.70 2.09
C GLN A 52 -1.87 20.55 2.44
N GLN A 53 -1.29 21.51 3.16
CA GLN A 53 0.15 21.49 3.49
C GLN A 53 0.48 20.40 4.49
N GLU A 54 -0.38 20.20 5.48
CA GLU A 54 -0.28 19.12 6.45
C GLU A 54 -0.41 17.76 5.75
N MET A 55 -1.37 17.64 4.82
CA MET A 55 -1.55 16.42 4.04
C MET A 55 -0.39 16.11 3.10
N TYR A 56 0.41 17.09 2.66
CA TYR A 56 1.64 16.81 1.92
C TYR A 56 2.70 16.08 2.76
N ASN A 57 2.63 16.15 4.09
CA ASN A 57 3.55 15.43 4.97
C ASN A 57 3.09 13.99 5.27
N TYR A 58 1.94 13.57 4.75
CA TYR A 58 1.44 12.21 4.91
C TYR A 58 2.46 11.18 4.38
N ASN A 59 2.80 10.18 5.22
CA ASN A 59 3.72 9.09 4.87
C ASN A 59 5.08 9.57 4.32
N ASP A 60 5.67 10.54 5.04
CA ASP A 60 6.91 11.26 4.70
C ASP A 60 6.87 11.96 3.34
N GLY A 61 5.69 12.46 2.95
CA GLY A 61 5.48 13.07 1.66
C GLY A 61 5.72 12.10 0.50
N SER A 62 5.24 10.86 0.63
CA SER A 62 5.24 9.88 -0.47
C SER A 62 4.31 10.27 -1.65
N PHE A 63 3.15 10.85 -1.35
CA PHE A 63 2.17 11.20 -2.36
C PHE A 63 2.52 12.46 -3.17
N THR A 64 2.23 12.47 -4.47
CA THR A 64 2.44 13.64 -5.34
C THR A 64 1.59 14.84 -4.91
N ARG A 65 2.06 16.06 -5.19
CA ARG A 65 1.30 17.28 -4.84
C ARG A 65 0.00 17.34 -5.61
N LEU A 66 0.04 17.03 -6.91
CA LEU A 66 -1.15 16.97 -7.76
C LEU A 66 -2.21 16.00 -7.21
N PHE A 67 -1.81 14.81 -6.73
CA PHE A 67 -2.76 13.88 -6.12
C PHE A 67 -3.47 14.50 -4.91
N ILE A 68 -2.72 15.07 -3.96
CA ILE A 68 -3.30 15.67 -2.75
C ILE A 68 -4.19 16.89 -3.11
N GLN A 69 -3.79 17.72 -4.06
CA GLN A 69 -4.63 18.82 -4.56
C GLN A 69 -5.96 18.30 -5.10
N ARG A 70 -5.93 17.27 -5.95
CA ARG A 70 -7.12 16.64 -6.49
C ARG A 70 -8.00 16.00 -5.42
N VAL A 71 -7.40 15.43 -4.36
CA VAL A 71 -8.16 14.90 -3.21
C VAL A 71 -8.99 16.02 -2.56
N PHE A 72 -8.43 17.20 -2.36
CA PHE A 72 -9.15 18.35 -1.78
C PHE A 72 -10.18 18.95 -2.73
N GLU A 73 -9.96 18.89 -4.05
CA GLU A 73 -10.95 19.35 -5.04
C GLU A 73 -12.16 18.42 -5.15
N VAL A 74 -11.94 17.11 -4.99
CA VAL A 74 -12.99 16.08 -5.10
C VAL A 74 -13.72 15.87 -3.76
N SER A 75 -13.04 16.07 -2.65
CA SER A 75 -13.59 15.87 -1.30
C SER A 75 -14.32 17.12 -0.82
N GLN A 76 -15.32 16.92 0.03
CA GLN A 76 -15.97 18.04 0.72
C GLN A 76 -15.00 18.62 1.75
N THR A 77 -14.58 19.87 1.54
CA THR A 77 -13.71 20.62 2.46
C THR A 77 -14.46 21.79 3.07
N TYR A 78 -14.11 22.17 4.30
CA TYR A 78 -14.62 23.37 4.97
C TYR A 78 -13.51 24.42 4.97
N ALA A 79 -13.71 25.53 4.26
CA ALA A 79 -12.70 26.58 4.11
C ALA A 79 -11.32 26.10 3.58
N GLY A 80 -11.31 25.02 2.78
CA GLY A 80 -10.08 24.42 2.25
C GLY A 80 -9.43 23.39 3.17
N GLU A 81 -10.09 23.03 4.28
CA GLU A 81 -9.62 22.04 5.23
C GLU A 81 -10.50 20.77 5.21
N MET A 82 -9.87 19.63 5.49
CA MET A 82 -10.48 18.31 5.48
C MET A 82 -10.83 17.89 6.91
N ASP A 83 -12.05 17.38 7.11
CA ASP A 83 -12.45 16.84 8.40
C ASP A 83 -11.93 15.39 8.60
N TYR A 84 -11.98 14.92 9.85
CA TYR A 84 -11.56 13.56 10.20
C TYR A 84 -12.32 12.48 9.41
N LYS A 85 -13.60 12.70 9.09
CA LYS A 85 -14.40 11.74 8.32
C LYS A 85 -13.85 11.56 6.91
N LYS A 86 -13.51 12.65 6.23
CA LYS A 86 -12.90 12.63 4.89
C LYS A 86 -11.49 12.09 4.92
N TYR A 87 -10.73 12.37 5.96
CA TYR A 87 -9.44 11.73 6.18
C TYR A 87 -9.56 10.20 6.29
N ILE A 88 -10.56 9.68 7.02
CA ILE A 88 -10.80 8.23 7.10
C ILE A 88 -11.18 7.63 5.74
N GLU A 89 -12.03 8.30 4.95
CA GLU A 89 -12.36 7.87 3.58
C GLU A 89 -11.08 7.80 2.71
N PHE A 90 -10.19 8.80 2.83
CA PHE A 90 -8.90 8.84 2.15
C PHE A 90 -7.98 7.68 2.56
N VAL A 91 -7.77 7.47 3.86
CA VAL A 91 -6.91 6.38 4.37
C VAL A 91 -7.44 5.01 3.93
N LEU A 92 -8.76 4.80 4.05
CA LEU A 92 -9.39 3.56 3.61
C LEU A 92 -9.19 3.27 2.11
N ALA A 93 -9.24 4.30 1.27
CA ALA A 93 -9.02 4.16 -0.16
C ALA A 93 -7.57 3.76 -0.49
N ILE A 94 -6.60 4.32 0.23
CA ILE A 94 -5.17 4.04 0.05
C ILE A 94 -4.79 2.65 0.55
N GLU A 95 -5.32 2.22 1.69
CA GLU A 95 -5.02 0.90 2.26
C GLU A 95 -5.66 -0.23 1.46
N ASN A 96 -6.76 0.03 0.75
CA ASN A 96 -7.52 -0.98 0.00
C ASN A 96 -7.80 -0.58 -1.46
N PRO A 97 -6.76 -0.36 -2.30
CA PRO A 97 -6.90 0.16 -3.67
C PRO A 97 -7.61 -0.83 -4.62
N SER A 98 -7.63 -2.11 -4.28
CA SER A 98 -8.37 -3.16 -5.01
C SER A 98 -9.88 -3.07 -4.83
N SER A 99 -10.36 -2.43 -3.75
CA SER A 99 -11.78 -2.32 -3.45
C SER A 99 -12.52 -1.39 -4.43
N LYS A 100 -13.82 -1.66 -4.65
CA LYS A 100 -14.65 -0.80 -5.50
C LYS A 100 -14.75 0.64 -4.97
N PRO A 101 -14.95 0.90 -3.66
CA PRO A 101 -14.99 2.26 -3.14
C PRO A 101 -13.68 3.02 -3.37
N ALA A 102 -12.53 2.37 -3.19
CA ALA A 102 -11.23 2.99 -3.49
C ALA A 102 -11.10 3.34 -4.97
N PHE A 103 -11.49 2.42 -5.86
CA PHE A 103 -11.50 2.72 -7.30
C PHE A 103 -12.39 3.92 -7.64
N ASP A 104 -13.59 4.02 -7.07
CA ASP A 104 -14.50 5.14 -7.30
C ASP A 104 -13.92 6.46 -6.77
N PHE A 105 -13.15 6.41 -5.69
CA PHE A 105 -12.39 7.54 -5.14
C PHE A 105 -11.27 7.98 -6.10
N PHE A 106 -10.41 7.05 -6.51
CA PHE A 106 -9.29 7.35 -7.41
C PHE A 106 -9.75 7.76 -8.81
N TRP A 107 -10.84 7.20 -9.33
CA TRP A 107 -11.38 7.59 -10.63
C TRP A 107 -11.74 9.08 -10.66
N LYS A 108 -12.41 9.59 -9.62
CA LYS A 108 -12.75 11.02 -9.53
C LYS A 108 -11.49 11.92 -9.50
N ILE A 109 -10.41 11.42 -8.92
CA ILE A 109 -9.13 12.14 -8.84
C ILE A 109 -8.45 12.17 -10.22
N LEU A 110 -8.39 11.03 -10.90
CA LEU A 110 -7.73 10.87 -12.20
C LEU A 110 -8.52 11.54 -13.34
N ASP A 111 -9.85 11.52 -13.28
CA ASP A 111 -10.75 12.17 -14.24
C ASP A 111 -10.81 13.69 -13.99
N VAL A 112 -9.70 14.36 -14.32
CA VAL A 112 -9.47 15.78 -14.02
C VAL A 112 -10.49 16.69 -14.71
N GLN A 113 -10.87 16.34 -15.93
CA GLN A 113 -11.81 17.13 -16.75
C GLN A 113 -13.26 16.68 -16.55
N ASN A 114 -13.50 15.60 -15.81
CA ASN A 114 -14.82 15.00 -15.59
C ASN A 114 -15.55 14.68 -16.90
N ASP A 115 -14.79 14.22 -17.89
CA ASP A 115 -15.25 13.82 -19.23
C ASP A 115 -15.44 12.31 -19.36
N GLY A 116 -15.03 11.55 -18.34
CA GLY A 116 -15.24 10.11 -18.24
C GLY A 116 -14.17 9.26 -18.94
N PHE A 117 -13.04 9.84 -19.33
CA PHE A 117 -11.93 9.09 -19.92
C PHE A 117 -10.55 9.65 -19.56
N LEU A 118 -9.52 8.79 -19.58
CA LEU A 118 -8.13 9.19 -19.37
C LEU A 118 -7.37 9.11 -20.68
N THR A 119 -6.59 10.15 -20.96
CA THR A 119 -5.73 10.23 -22.15
C THR A 119 -4.26 10.09 -21.76
N PRO A 120 -3.34 9.84 -22.71
CA PRO A 120 -1.90 9.89 -22.46
C PRO A 120 -1.44 11.18 -21.79
N PHE A 121 -2.10 12.30 -22.07
CA PHE A 121 -1.80 13.58 -21.45
C PHE A 121 -2.04 13.55 -19.93
N ILE A 122 -3.17 12.97 -19.49
CA ILE A 122 -3.48 12.83 -18.06
C ILE A 122 -2.44 11.93 -17.37
N ILE A 123 -2.07 10.81 -17.99
CA ILE A 123 -1.03 9.91 -17.44
C ILE A 123 0.31 10.64 -17.31
N LYS A 124 0.73 11.38 -18.35
CA LYS A 124 1.95 12.21 -18.31
C LYS A 124 1.89 13.28 -17.23
N MET A 125 0.74 13.90 -17.04
CA MET A 125 0.54 14.95 -16.03
C MET A 125 0.76 14.41 -14.61
N PHE A 126 0.17 13.26 -14.26
CA PHE A 126 0.42 12.61 -12.97
C PHE A 126 1.85 12.11 -12.83
N TYR A 127 2.39 11.46 -13.87
CA TYR A 127 3.74 10.90 -13.79
C TYR A 127 4.83 11.98 -13.70
N ARG A 128 4.64 13.19 -14.24
CA ARG A 128 5.60 14.30 -14.07
C ARG A 128 5.87 14.63 -12.60
N GLU A 129 4.85 14.59 -11.76
CA GLU A 129 4.99 14.82 -10.33
C GLU A 129 5.72 13.67 -9.63
N VAL A 130 5.44 12.43 -10.05
CA VAL A 130 6.18 11.25 -9.59
C VAL A 130 7.66 11.35 -9.96
N GLN A 131 7.95 11.71 -11.22
CA GLN A 131 9.30 11.93 -11.73
C GLN A 131 10.05 13.03 -10.97
N ALA A 132 9.38 14.13 -10.62
CA ALA A 132 9.97 15.17 -9.79
C ALA A 132 10.37 14.62 -8.41
N LYS A 133 9.48 13.86 -7.75
CA LYS A 133 9.78 13.24 -6.46
C LYS A 133 10.88 12.20 -6.51
N LEU A 134 10.94 11.38 -7.55
CA LEU A 134 12.05 10.44 -7.76
C LEU A 134 13.38 11.20 -7.83
N SER A 135 13.41 12.29 -8.61
CA SER A 135 14.60 13.13 -8.77
C SER A 135 15.03 13.79 -7.46
N GLU A 136 14.07 14.31 -6.67
CA GLU A 136 14.32 14.88 -5.34
C GLU A 136 14.90 13.86 -4.35
N ASN A 137 14.58 12.59 -4.53
CA ASN A 137 15.10 11.47 -3.73
C ASN A 137 16.36 10.83 -4.34
N GLY A 138 16.95 11.43 -5.38
CA GLY A 138 18.19 10.96 -6.01
C GLY A 138 18.02 9.69 -6.87
N ILE A 139 16.79 9.37 -7.28
CA ILE A 139 16.46 8.23 -8.13
C ILE A 139 16.34 8.71 -9.58
N GLU A 140 17.03 8.05 -10.51
CA GLU A 140 16.91 8.35 -11.94
C GLU A 140 15.51 7.96 -12.45
N PRO A 141 14.72 8.91 -12.98
CA PRO A 141 13.35 8.62 -13.39
C PRO A 141 13.29 8.00 -14.79
N VAL A 142 12.30 7.14 -14.99
CA VAL A 142 11.95 6.58 -16.30
C VAL A 142 11.40 7.69 -17.21
N LYS A 143 11.53 7.53 -18.53
CA LYS A 143 11.00 8.51 -19.50
C LYS A 143 9.47 8.47 -19.49
N LEU A 144 8.86 9.65 -19.65
CA LEU A 144 7.41 9.82 -19.71
C LEU A 144 6.75 8.95 -20.79
N GLU A 145 7.41 8.83 -21.95
CA GLU A 145 6.90 8.06 -23.08
C GLU A 145 6.81 6.57 -22.75
N ASP A 146 7.82 6.02 -22.07
CA ASP A 146 7.90 4.61 -21.73
C ASP A 146 6.82 4.24 -20.70
N VAL A 147 6.63 5.08 -19.67
CA VAL A 147 5.58 4.87 -18.66
C VAL A 147 4.18 4.95 -19.27
N VAL A 148 3.95 5.86 -20.22
CA VAL A 148 2.66 5.91 -20.92
C VAL A 148 2.40 4.63 -21.69
N VAL A 149 3.39 4.13 -22.44
CA VAL A 149 3.25 2.87 -23.19
C VAL A 149 2.95 1.73 -22.22
N GLU A 150 3.72 1.58 -21.14
CA GLU A 150 3.53 0.52 -20.16
C GLU A 150 2.16 0.59 -19.48
N VAL A 151 1.70 1.78 -19.08
CA VAL A 151 0.36 1.98 -18.52
C VAL A 151 -0.72 1.56 -19.51
N PHE A 152 -0.64 2.00 -20.76
CA PHE A 152 -1.65 1.69 -21.77
C PHE A 152 -1.65 0.21 -22.15
N ASP A 153 -0.48 -0.43 -22.20
CA ASP A 153 -0.35 -1.87 -22.44
C ASP A 153 -0.94 -2.69 -21.30
N MET A 154 -0.75 -2.28 -20.04
CA MET A 154 -1.37 -2.93 -18.89
C MET A 154 -2.90 -2.80 -18.88
N ILE A 155 -3.43 -1.65 -19.28
CA ILE A 155 -4.88 -1.41 -19.32
C ILE A 155 -5.53 -2.13 -20.51
N ASN A 156 -4.85 -2.14 -21.66
CA ASN A 156 -5.35 -2.61 -22.94
C ASN A 156 -6.76 -2.03 -23.25
N PRO A 157 -6.86 -0.70 -23.45
CA PRO A 157 -8.14 -0.04 -23.58
C PRO A 157 -8.89 -0.43 -24.85
N SER A 158 -10.22 -0.39 -24.78
CA SER A 158 -11.08 -0.74 -25.93
C SER A 158 -10.89 0.21 -27.13
N ILE A 159 -10.50 1.47 -26.87
CA ILE A 159 -10.21 2.49 -27.88
C ILE A 159 -8.76 2.94 -27.68
N ALA A 160 -7.99 2.98 -28.77
CA ALA A 160 -6.59 3.39 -28.73
C ALA A 160 -6.46 4.79 -28.09
N LEU A 161 -5.50 4.92 -27.16
CA LEU A 161 -5.17 6.17 -26.47
C LEU A 161 -6.33 6.80 -25.65
N THR A 162 -7.40 6.04 -25.38
CA THR A 162 -8.53 6.52 -24.58
C THR A 162 -8.95 5.45 -23.59
N VAL A 163 -8.74 5.70 -22.30
CA VAL A 163 -9.09 4.77 -21.21
C VAL A 163 -10.41 5.18 -20.60
N TYR A 164 -11.47 4.40 -20.78
CA TYR A 164 -12.72 4.62 -20.08
C TYR A 164 -12.71 3.97 -18.69
N ARG A 165 -13.62 4.40 -17.82
CA ARG A 165 -13.80 3.81 -16.48
C ARG A 165 -13.94 2.28 -16.51
N LYS A 166 -14.67 1.76 -17.51
CA LYS A 166 -14.86 0.31 -17.69
C LYS A 166 -13.58 -0.43 -18.11
N ASP A 167 -12.65 0.23 -18.79
CA ASP A 167 -11.36 -0.38 -19.15
C ASP A 167 -10.53 -0.62 -17.88
N LEU A 168 -10.42 0.38 -17.00
CA LEU A 168 -9.76 0.22 -15.70
C LEU A 168 -10.50 -0.77 -14.80
N GLU A 169 -11.83 -0.80 -14.77
CA GLU A 169 -12.59 -1.78 -13.97
C GLU A 169 -12.28 -3.24 -14.34
N ARG A 170 -11.96 -3.51 -15.62
CA ARG A 170 -11.60 -4.85 -16.11
C ARG A 170 -10.10 -5.14 -15.98
N CYS A 171 -9.26 -4.12 -15.85
CA CYS A 171 -7.83 -4.28 -15.74
C CYS A 171 -7.46 -4.96 -14.41
N LYS A 172 -6.68 -6.05 -14.48
CA LYS A 172 -6.21 -6.79 -13.31
C LYS A 172 -5.23 -5.98 -12.46
N ASN A 173 -4.43 -5.13 -13.10
CA ASN A 173 -3.36 -4.36 -12.46
C ASN A 173 -3.79 -2.92 -12.13
N ARG A 174 -5.10 -2.66 -12.04
CA ARG A 174 -5.67 -1.32 -11.86
C ARG A 174 -5.15 -0.63 -10.61
N ASP A 175 -5.10 -1.33 -9.49
CA ASP A 175 -4.57 -0.86 -8.21
C ASP A 175 -3.09 -0.49 -8.29
N THR A 176 -2.30 -1.29 -9.02
CA THR A 176 -0.88 -1.02 -9.28
C THR A 176 -0.72 0.26 -10.11
N ILE A 177 -1.48 0.38 -11.20
CA ILE A 177 -1.46 1.55 -12.08
C ILE A 177 -1.85 2.81 -11.31
N ILE A 178 -2.91 2.75 -10.52
CA ILE A 178 -3.36 3.88 -9.71
C ILE A 178 -2.27 4.27 -8.70
N SER A 179 -1.76 3.30 -7.94
CA SER A 179 -0.75 3.54 -6.90
C SER A 179 0.51 4.18 -7.46
N MET A 180 1.03 3.70 -8.59
CA MET A 180 2.26 4.22 -9.18
C MET A 180 2.10 5.62 -9.81
N LEU A 181 0.87 6.05 -10.12
CA LEU A 181 0.60 7.40 -10.62
C LEU A 181 0.46 8.45 -9.51
N VAL A 182 0.17 8.01 -8.27
CA VAL A 182 -0.10 8.92 -7.14
C VAL A 182 1.00 8.94 -6.09
N ASP A 183 1.76 7.84 -5.93
CA ASP A 183 2.83 7.67 -4.94
C ASP A 183 4.15 7.26 -5.61
N TYR A 184 5.21 8.05 -5.38
CA TYR A 184 6.53 7.75 -5.94
C TYR A 184 7.18 6.50 -5.31
N LYS A 185 6.91 6.21 -4.04
CA LYS A 185 7.38 4.99 -3.38
C LYS A 185 6.70 3.77 -3.99
N ALA A 186 5.42 3.86 -4.35
CA ALA A 186 4.71 2.81 -5.07
C ALA A 186 5.29 2.60 -6.49
N PHE A 187 5.56 3.70 -7.22
CA PHE A 187 6.24 3.62 -8.51
C PHE A 187 7.61 2.94 -8.39
N TRP A 188 8.44 3.36 -7.43
CA TRP A 188 9.77 2.78 -7.23
C TRP A 188 9.72 1.28 -6.93
N ARG A 189 8.76 0.83 -6.11
CA ARG A 189 8.55 -0.60 -5.83
C ARG A 189 8.15 -1.38 -7.08
N TYR A 190 7.31 -0.79 -7.93
CA TYR A 190 6.87 -1.41 -9.17
C TYR A 190 8.01 -1.52 -10.19
N ASP A 191 8.83 -0.48 -10.31
CA ASP A 191 10.00 -0.43 -11.20
C ASP A 191 11.08 -1.44 -10.76
N ASN A 192 11.29 -1.57 -9.44
CA ASN A 192 12.28 -2.49 -8.87
C ASN A 192 11.73 -3.89 -8.56
N ARG A 193 10.51 -4.20 -8.99
CA ARG A 193 9.79 -5.43 -8.58
C ARG A 193 10.56 -6.72 -8.88
N GLU A 194 11.26 -6.77 -10.01
CA GLU A 194 12.01 -7.97 -10.44
C GLU A 194 13.28 -8.18 -9.61
N SER A 195 13.99 -7.07 -9.31
CA SER A 195 15.15 -7.08 -8.43
C SER A 195 14.75 -7.48 -7.00
N LEU A 196 13.66 -6.91 -6.47
CA LEU A 196 13.13 -7.25 -5.15
C LEU A 196 12.69 -8.71 -5.06
N ALA A 197 12.00 -9.23 -6.08
CA ALA A 197 11.59 -10.64 -6.13
C ALA A 197 12.80 -11.58 -6.15
N SER A 198 13.84 -11.23 -6.90
CA SER A 198 15.09 -12.01 -6.98
C SER A 198 15.83 -12.04 -5.63
N GLN A 199 15.89 -10.91 -4.93
CA GLN A 199 16.51 -10.82 -3.61
C GLN A 199 15.75 -11.64 -2.56
N GLN A 200 14.42 -11.59 -2.57
CA GLN A 200 13.59 -12.38 -1.67
C GLN A 200 13.76 -13.88 -1.93
N ALA A 201 13.79 -14.31 -3.19
CA ALA A 201 14.02 -15.71 -3.54
C ALA A 201 15.40 -16.19 -3.08
N ALA A 202 16.44 -15.37 -3.24
CA ALA A 202 17.79 -15.69 -2.76
C ALA A 202 17.86 -15.81 -1.23
N GLN A 203 17.19 -14.91 -0.50
CA GLN A 203 17.12 -14.96 0.97
C GLN A 203 16.39 -16.21 1.45
N GLN A 204 15.27 -16.59 0.81
CA GLN A 204 14.53 -17.81 1.14
C GLN A 204 15.35 -19.07 0.87
N ALA A 205 16.08 -19.12 -0.25
CA ALA A 205 16.96 -20.23 -0.57
C ALA A 205 18.11 -20.38 0.45
N GLN A 206 18.69 -19.27 0.91
CA GLN A 206 19.72 -19.27 1.96
C GLN A 206 19.15 -19.76 3.31
N GLN A 207 17.96 -19.32 3.68
CA GLN A 207 17.28 -19.78 4.90
C GLN A 207 16.97 -21.28 4.85
N GLN A 208 16.49 -21.79 3.70
CA GLN A 208 16.24 -23.22 3.52
C GLN A 208 17.53 -24.05 3.60
N GLN A 209 18.63 -23.60 2.97
CA GLN A 209 19.91 -24.29 3.06
C GLN A 209 20.48 -24.31 4.48
N GLN A 210 20.31 -23.22 5.24
CA GLN A 210 20.71 -23.17 6.65
C GLN A 210 19.85 -24.11 7.52
N GLN A 211 18.54 -24.19 7.28
CA GLN A 211 17.66 -25.13 7.99
C GLN A 211 18.00 -26.60 7.67
N VAL A 212 18.23 -26.93 6.40
CA VAL A 212 18.63 -28.30 5.98
C VAL A 212 19.98 -28.68 6.59
N SER A 213 20.96 -27.75 6.60
CA SER A 213 22.27 -27.99 7.18
C SER A 213 22.21 -28.16 8.71
N GLN A 214 21.35 -27.39 9.39
CA GLN A 214 21.13 -27.55 10.83
C GLN A 214 20.44 -28.89 11.14
N GLN A 215 19.42 -29.29 10.38
CA GLN A 215 18.79 -30.61 10.55
C GLN A 215 19.74 -31.77 10.29
N PHE A 216 20.58 -31.68 9.26
CA PHE A 216 21.63 -32.69 9.01
C PHE A 216 22.63 -32.77 10.16
N ASN A 217 23.05 -31.62 10.70
CA ASN A 217 23.99 -31.58 11.82
C ASN A 217 23.37 -32.14 13.11
N TYR A 218 22.10 -31.82 13.39
CA TYR A 218 21.34 -32.43 14.50
C TYR A 218 21.19 -33.94 14.35
N HIS A 219 20.92 -34.44 13.15
CA HIS A 219 20.77 -35.88 12.90
C HIS A 219 22.10 -36.63 13.12
N ASN A 220 23.21 -36.07 12.63
CA ASN A 220 24.54 -36.67 12.82
C ASN A 220 24.99 -36.66 14.30
N ILE A 221 24.75 -35.56 15.02
CA ILE A 221 25.06 -35.48 16.45
C ILE A 221 24.20 -36.47 17.26
N SER A 222 22.92 -36.62 16.91
CA SER A 222 22.04 -37.59 17.56
C SER A 222 22.51 -39.04 17.33
N SER A 223 22.93 -39.39 16.12
CA SER A 223 23.44 -40.74 15.84
C SER A 223 24.78 -41.04 16.53
N GLU A 224 25.67 -40.06 16.65
CA GLU A 224 26.95 -40.24 17.37
C GLU A 224 26.75 -40.43 18.88
N ILE A 225 25.73 -39.80 19.47
CA ILE A 225 25.38 -39.97 20.89
C ILE A 225 24.79 -41.37 21.13
N ASP A 226 23.94 -41.86 20.23
CA ASP A 226 23.34 -43.20 20.34
C ASP A 226 24.40 -44.32 20.20
N ASP A 227 25.39 -44.15 19.31
CA ASP A 227 26.51 -45.09 19.14
C ASP A 227 27.48 -45.08 20.34
N ALA A 228 27.62 -43.96 21.06
CA ALA A 228 28.48 -43.85 22.24
C ALA A 228 27.88 -44.45 23.52
N LEU A 229 26.58 -44.77 23.52
CA LEU A 229 25.83 -45.31 24.66
C LEU A 229 25.53 -46.82 24.55
N ALA A 230 25.95 -47.48 23.45
CA ALA A 230 25.85 -48.92 23.22
C ALA A 230 27.13 -49.67 23.62
#